data_AF-A0A1W9U6U9-F1
#
_entry.id   AF-A0A1W9U6U9-F1
#
_cell.length_a   1.000
_cell.length_b   1.000
_cell.length_c   1.000
_cell.angle_alpha   90.00
_cell.angle_beta   90.00
_cell.angle_gamma   90.00
#
_symmetry.space_group_name_H-M   'P 1'
#
loop_
_entity.id
_entity.type
_entity.pdbx_description
1 polymer ?
#
loop_
_entity_poly.entity_id
_entity_poly.type
_entity_poly.pdbx_seq_one_letter_code
_entity_poly.pdbx_strand_id
1 'polypeptide(L)'
;MDVLPVNDYFKYEGLFPGARFMDTSLIIRDTRKIKSLFEIDLMKMAGEIGRKTYQKGRDLLKEGMTFAVEPKIVFPGEGSVGLENTVVVTKDGYDILTPLEQDILKV
;
A
#
# COMPACT_ATOMS: atom_id res chain seq x y z
N MET A 1 -0.58 -5.55 -10.39
CA MET A 1 0.53 -6.47 -10.09
C MET A 1 1.48 -6.44 -11.27
N ASP A 2 2.78 -6.45 -10.99
CA ASP A 2 3.89 -6.61 -11.94
C ASP A 2 4.35 -8.08 -12.04
N VAL A 3 3.56 -9.02 -11.51
CA VAL A 3 3.85 -10.45 -11.50
C VAL A 3 2.77 -11.23 -12.25
N LEU A 4 3.20 -12.25 -12.98
CA LEU A 4 2.33 -13.15 -13.73
C LEU A 4 2.27 -14.51 -13.01
N PRO A 5 1.09 -15.02 -12.64
CA PRO A 5 0.96 -16.37 -12.09
C PRO A 5 1.51 -17.42 -13.07
N VAL A 6 2.14 -18.47 -12.55
CA VAL A 6 2.76 -19.52 -13.38
C VAL A 6 1.76 -20.22 -14.30
N ASN A 7 0.52 -20.43 -13.84
CA ASN A 7 -0.53 -21.01 -14.66
C ASN A 7 -0.87 -20.13 -15.87
N ASP A 8 -0.87 -18.81 -15.70
CA ASP A 8 -1.11 -17.87 -16.79
C ASP A 8 0.09 -17.79 -17.74
N TYR A 9 1.32 -17.89 -17.21
CA TYR A 9 2.53 -18.01 -18.03
C TYR A 9 2.43 -19.18 -19.03
N PHE A 10 2.14 -20.40 -18.54
CA PHE A 10 2.03 -21.57 -19.41
C PHE A 10 0.89 -21.46 -20.42
N LYS A 11 -0.23 -20.88 -20.00
CA LYS A 11 -1.36 -20.61 -20.89
C LYS A 11 -0.93 -19.70 -22.05
N TYR A 12 -0.22 -18.61 -21.76
CA TYR A 12 0.22 -17.67 -22.80
C TYR A 12 1.34 -18.23 -23.68
N GLU A 13 2.24 -19.03 -23.12
CA GLU A 13 3.27 -19.75 -23.89
C GLU A 13 2.62 -20.69 -24.93
N GLY A 14 1.54 -21.39 -24.57
CA GLY A 14 0.78 -22.21 -25.51
C GLY A 14 0.02 -21.43 -26.58
N LEU A 15 -0.49 -20.23 -26.25
CA LEU A 15 -1.25 -19.38 -27.18
C LEU A 15 -0.36 -18.62 -28.18
N PHE A 16 0.87 -18.28 -27.77
CA PHE A 16 1.80 -17.48 -28.57
C PHE A 16 3.11 -18.24 -28.78
N PRO A 17 3.08 -19.35 -29.54
CA PRO A 17 4.28 -20.14 -29.78
C PRO A 17 5.36 -19.31 -30.48
N GLY A 18 6.57 -19.34 -29.95
CA GLY A 18 7.72 -18.58 -30.47
C GLY A 18 7.85 -17.16 -29.93
N ALA A 19 6.90 -16.67 -29.12
CA ALA A 19 7.05 -15.41 -28.41
C ALA A 19 8.10 -15.54 -27.28
N ARG A 20 8.90 -14.48 -27.08
CA ARG A 20 9.85 -14.38 -25.97
C ARG A 20 9.28 -13.50 -24.88
N PHE A 21 9.00 -14.07 -23.72
CA PHE A 21 8.62 -13.30 -22.53
C PHE A 21 9.86 -12.67 -21.91
N MET A 22 9.75 -11.40 -21.53
CA MET A 22 10.80 -10.63 -20.87
C MET A 22 10.28 -10.04 -19.58
N ASP A 23 11.09 -10.11 -18.52
CA ASP A 23 10.79 -9.41 -17.28
C ASP A 23 10.96 -7.90 -17.48
N THR A 24 9.86 -7.17 -17.34
CA THR A 24 9.81 -5.70 -17.45
C THR A 24 9.55 -5.04 -16.09
N SER A 25 9.59 -5.80 -15.00
CA SER A 25 9.27 -5.34 -13.64
C SER A 25 10.07 -4.10 -13.26
N LEU A 26 11.36 -4.06 -13.56
CA LEU A 26 12.22 -2.92 -13.22
C LEU A 26 11.80 -1.65 -13.98
N ILE A 27 11.50 -1.76 -15.28
CA ILE A 27 11.06 -0.64 -16.11
C ILE A 27 9.72 -0.09 -15.61
N ILE A 28 8.77 -0.98 -15.30
CA ILE A 28 7.46 -0.61 -14.75
C ILE A 28 7.62 0.07 -13.38
N ARG A 29 8.45 -0.49 -12.49
CA ARG A 29 8.71 0.06 -11.16
C ARG A 29 9.34 1.44 -11.25
N ASP A 30 10.36 1.61 -12.09
CA ASP A 30 11.05 2.89 -12.27
C ASP A 30 10.12 3.96 -12.85
N THR A 31 9.29 3.59 -13.83
CA THR A 31 8.30 4.51 -14.40
C THR A 31 7.29 4.96 -13.34
N ARG A 32 6.79 4.04 -12.49
CA ARG A 32 5.82 4.35 -11.40
C ARG A 32 6.42 5.14 -10.23
N LYS A 33 7.75 5.35 -10.19
CA LYS A 33 8.38 6.20 -9.15
C LYS A 33 8.02 7.66 -9.33
N ILE A 34 7.89 8.15 -10.56
CA ILE A 34 7.57 9.55 -10.85
C ILE A 34 6.12 9.66 -11.29
N LYS A 35 5.36 10.48 -10.58
CA LYS A 35 3.92 10.64 -10.77
C LYS A 35 3.70 11.88 -11.62
N SER A 36 2.84 11.77 -12.63
CA SER A 36 2.36 12.93 -13.38
C SER A 36 1.54 13.86 -12.47
N LEU A 37 1.35 15.12 -12.89
CA LEU A 37 0.50 16.07 -12.15
C LEU A 37 -0.93 15.53 -11.96
N PHE A 38 -1.47 14.84 -12.98
CA PHE A 38 -2.77 14.19 -12.92
C PHE A 38 -2.84 13.10 -11.84
N GLU A 39 -1.85 12.21 -11.77
CA GLU A 39 -1.78 11.19 -10.72
C GLU A 39 -1.64 11.81 -9.34
N ILE A 40 -0.82 12.85 -9.21
CA ILE A 40 -0.65 13.59 -7.94
C ILE A 40 -1.99 14.18 -7.48
N ASP A 41 -2.78 14.75 -8.39
CA ASP A 41 -4.08 15.32 -8.02
C ASP A 41 -5.09 14.24 -7.60
N LEU A 42 -5.11 13.08 -8.27
CA LEU A 42 -5.88 11.93 -7.82
C LEU A 42 -5.44 11.44 -6.44
N MET A 43 -4.14 11.41 -6.16
CA MET A 43 -3.61 11.04 -4.85
C MET A 43 -4.05 12.03 -3.76
N LYS A 44 -4.04 13.34 -4.04
CA LYS A 44 -4.56 14.35 -3.10
C LYS A 44 -6.05 14.17 -2.83
N MET A 45 -6.85 13.89 -3.87
CA MET A 45 -8.27 13.61 -3.71
C MET A 45 -8.51 12.37 -2.85
N ALA A 46 -7.76 11.30 -3.06
CA ALA A 46 -7.81 10.10 -2.23
C ALA A 46 -7.41 10.41 -0.77
N GLY A 47 -6.38 11.22 -0.57
CA GLY A 47 -5.96 11.68 0.76
C GLY A 47 -7.06 12.46 1.49
N GLU A 48 -7.79 13.31 0.78
CA GLU A 48 -8.92 14.07 1.34
C GLU A 48 -10.12 13.17 1.71
N ILE A 49 -10.39 12.13 0.92
CA ILE A 49 -11.37 11.09 1.27
C ILE A 49 -10.92 10.36 2.54
N GLY A 50 -9.67 9.89 2.59
CA GLY A 50 -9.10 9.23 3.75
C GLY A 50 -9.19 10.10 5.02
N ARG A 51 -8.86 11.39 4.91
CA ARG A 51 -8.97 12.36 6.01
C ARG A 51 -10.39 12.42 6.57
N LYS A 52 -11.41 12.51 5.70
CA LYS A 52 -12.82 12.51 6.12
C LYS A 52 -13.22 11.19 6.78
N THR A 53 -12.75 10.06 6.24
CA THR A 53 -12.98 8.73 6.81
C THR A 53 -12.40 8.63 8.22
N TYR A 54 -11.15 9.06 8.45
CA TYR A 54 -10.54 9.03 9.78
C TYR A 54 -11.25 9.94 10.78
N GLN A 55 -11.73 11.12 10.35
CA GLN A 55 -12.46 12.05 11.23
C GLN A 55 -13.78 11.46 11.71
N LYS A 56 -14.52 10.77 10.85
CA LYS A 56 -15.80 10.13 11.23
C LYS A 56 -15.62 8.76 11.86
N GLY A 57 -14.58 8.03 11.47
CA GLY A 57 -14.35 6.65 11.87
C GLY A 57 -14.24 6.48 13.38
N ARG A 58 -13.65 7.46 14.07
CA ARG A 58 -13.51 7.46 15.54
C ARG A 58 -14.84 7.22 16.25
N ASP A 59 -15.91 7.87 15.81
CA ASP A 59 -17.22 7.79 16.47
C ASP A 59 -17.94 6.46 16.21
N LEU A 60 -17.43 5.65 15.27
CA LEU A 60 -18.01 4.37 14.86
C LEU A 60 -17.31 3.15 15.49
N LEU A 61 -16.13 3.36 16.11
CA LEU A 61 -15.36 2.28 16.70
C LEU A 61 -16.07 1.70 17.91
N LYS A 62 -16.02 0.37 18.04
CA LYS A 62 -16.57 -0.39 19.17
C LYS A 62 -15.51 -1.36 19.67
N GLU A 63 -15.52 -1.60 20.98
CA GLU A 63 -14.68 -2.62 21.61
C GLU A 63 -14.77 -3.97 20.87
N GLY A 64 -13.62 -4.60 20.66
CA GLY A 64 -13.48 -5.86 19.92
C GLY A 64 -13.36 -5.72 18.40
N MET A 65 -13.58 -4.53 17.83
CA MET A 65 -13.30 -4.30 16.41
C MET A 65 -11.81 -4.37 16.11
N THR A 66 -11.44 -4.91 14.95
CA THR A 66 -10.05 -4.96 14.47
C THR A 66 -9.95 -4.23 13.12
N PHE A 67 -8.90 -3.42 12.95
CA PHE A 67 -8.66 -2.70 11.70
C PHE A 67 -7.17 -2.41 11.47
N ALA A 68 -6.81 -2.11 10.23
CA ALA A 68 -5.47 -1.72 9.84
C ALA A 68 -5.28 -0.19 9.95
N VAL A 69 -4.14 0.22 10.50
CA VAL A 69 -3.66 1.59 10.57
C VAL A 69 -2.46 1.71 9.65
N GLU A 70 -2.64 2.39 8.51
CA GLU A 70 -1.66 2.47 7.43
C GLU A 70 -1.28 3.90 7.02
N PRO A 71 -0.80 4.76 7.94
CA PRO A 71 -0.40 6.11 7.56
C PRO A 71 0.85 6.07 6.69
N LYS A 72 0.87 6.88 5.63
CA LYS A 72 2.05 7.09 4.77
C LYS A 72 2.32 8.58 4.65
N ILE A 73 3.57 8.98 4.88
CA ILE A 73 4.05 10.34 4.76
C ILE A 73 5.13 10.37 3.68
N VAL A 74 5.04 11.34 2.78
CA VAL A 74 6.02 11.55 1.71
C VAL A 74 6.84 12.79 2.04
N PHE A 75 8.16 12.63 2.06
CA PHE A 75 9.15 13.69 2.21
C PHE A 75 9.71 14.03 0.83
N PRO A 76 9.34 15.19 0.23
CA PRO A 76 9.79 15.55 -1.11
C PRO A 76 11.32 15.54 -1.22
N GLY A 77 11.86 14.78 -2.18
CA GLY A 77 13.30 14.66 -2.40
C GLY A 77 14.04 13.67 -1.49
N GLU A 78 13.40 13.18 -0.42
CA GLU A 78 14.02 12.28 0.56
C GLU A 78 13.41 10.87 0.55
N GLY A 79 12.11 10.74 0.24
CA GLY A 79 11.44 9.45 0.14
C GLY A 79 10.08 9.44 0.83
N SER A 80 9.65 8.28 1.33
CA SER A 80 8.38 8.15 2.06
C SER A 80 8.51 7.14 3.18
N VAL A 81 7.89 7.43 4.32
CA VAL A 81 7.76 6.50 5.44
C VAL A 81 6.30 6.07 5.56
N GLY A 82 6.07 4.78 5.80
CA GLY A 82 4.75 4.25 6.08
C GLY A 82 4.81 3.38 7.32
N LEU A 83 3.79 3.49 8.15
CA LEU A 83 3.51 2.51 9.20
C LEU A 83 2.37 1.63 8.72
N GLU A 84 2.38 0.36 9.08
CA GLU A 84 1.28 -0.56 8.85
C GLU A 84 1.15 -1.45 10.08
N ASN A 85 0.06 -1.28 10.82
CA ASN A 85 -0.23 -2.08 12.00
C ASN A 85 -1.68 -2.53 11.96
N THR A 86 -1.93 -3.72 12.50
CA THR A 86 -3.29 -4.14 12.83
C THR A 86 -3.54 -3.89 14.30
N VAL A 87 -4.64 -3.22 14.62
CA VAL A 87 -5.03 -2.91 15.99
C VAL A 87 -6.39 -3.50 16.32
N VAL A 88 -6.58 -3.87 17.58
CA VAL A 88 -7.89 -4.19 18.15
C VAL A 88 -8.33 -3.05 19.06
N VAL A 89 -9.59 -2.64 18.98
CA VAL A 89 -10.17 -1.64 19.86
C VAL A 89 -10.46 -2.28 21.21
N THR A 90 -9.93 -1.69 22.27
CA THR A 90 -10.20 -2.07 23.66
C THR A 90 -11.15 -1.06 24.30
N LYS A 91 -11.65 -1.38 25.49
CA LYS A 91 -12.51 -0.46 26.25
C LYS A 91 -11.88 0.92 26.48
N ASP A 92 -10.57 0.96 26.72
CA ASP A 92 -9.83 2.17 27.09
C ASP A 92 -8.95 2.71 25.95
N GLY A 93 -9.00 2.11 24.75
CA GLY A 93 -8.17 2.52 23.62
C GLY A 93 -8.01 1.43 22.55
N TYR A 94 -6.78 1.00 22.32
CA TYR A 94 -6.44 -0.03 21.35
C TYR A 94 -5.17 -0.79 21.75
N ASP A 95 -5.04 -2.03 21.26
CA ASP A 95 -3.80 -2.82 21.31
C ASP A 95 -3.30 -3.12 19.90
N ILE A 96 -1.98 -3.18 19.73
CA ILE A 96 -1.34 -3.59 18.47
C ILE A 96 -1.23 -5.12 18.46
N LEU A 97 -1.80 -5.76 17.44
CA LEU A 97 -1.82 -7.23 17.32
C LEU A 97 -0.49 -7.81 16.83
N THR A 98 0.34 -6.99 16.19
CA THR A 98 1.69 -7.35 15.72
C THR A 98 2.73 -6.49 16.42
N PRO A 99 3.03 -6.75 17.71
CA PRO A 99 3.99 -5.96 18.46
C PRO A 99 5.41 -6.21 17.94
N LEU A 100 5.86 -5.33 17.05
CA LEU A 100 7.21 -5.26 16.53
C LEU A 100 7.83 -3.93 16.92
N GLU A 101 9.15 -3.90 17.10
CA GLU A 101 9.89 -2.65 17.32
C GLU A 101 9.67 -1.72 16.12
N GLN A 102 9.26 -0.48 16.41
CA GLN A 102 8.96 0.54 15.39
C GLN A 102 10.15 1.50 15.20
N ASP A 103 11.36 0.95 15.27
CA ASP A 103 12.58 1.70 15.07
C ASP A 103 12.90 1.88 13.59
N ILE A 104 13.50 3.03 13.25
CA ILE A 104 13.99 3.27 11.89
C ILE A 104 15.27 2.45 11.71
N LEU A 105 15.17 1.34 10.99
CA LEU A 105 16.32 0.56 10.57
C LEU A 105 17.00 1.26 9.39
N LYS A 106 18.26 1.65 9.59
CA LYS A 106 19.10 2.17 8.52
C LYS A 106 19.80 0.99 7.83
N VAL A 107 19.44 0.72 6.59
CA VAL A 107 19.99 -0.38 5.77
C VAL A 107 20.85 0.19 4.65
#